data_AF-G3XMP1-F1
#
_entry.id   AF-G3XMP1-F1
#
_cell.length_a   1.000
_cell.length_b   1.000
_cell.length_c   1.000
_cell.angle_alpha   90.00
_cell.angle_beta   90.00
_cell.angle_gamma   90.00
#
_symmetry.space_group_name_H-M   'P 1'
#
loop_
_entity.id
_entity.type
_entity.pdbx_description
1 polymer ?
#
loop_
_entity_poly.entity_id
_entity_poly.type
_entity_poly.pdbx_seq_one_letter_code
_entity_poly.pdbx_strand_id
1 'polypeptide(L)'
;MITGLHHVNILVPEGTLDRAEEFYTNTLGLPSAPVPHLQKGTLLWFNLTPDGSQQIHVAFGSNSDLHSDRHACLKVASLDKLLALQQRIWEHHQRGGDAAPLHADKPGEQNSGMLFFPLLFPANRESLIVGAQGIEYPSRFFARDFAGNRLEFTL
;
A
#
# COMPACT_ATOMS: atom_id res chain seq x y z
N MET A 1 -29.61 1.58 -0.25
CA MET A 1 -28.98 1.80 1.07
C MET A 1 -27.56 1.27 1.01
N ILE A 2 -26.57 1.99 1.53
CA ILE A 2 -25.13 1.63 1.46
C ILE A 2 -24.75 0.85 2.72
N THR A 3 -24.03 -0.27 2.58
CA THR A 3 -23.71 -1.20 3.70
C THR A 3 -22.22 -1.32 4.02
N GLY A 4 -21.33 -0.79 3.18
CA GLY A 4 -19.89 -0.83 3.40
C GLY A 4 -19.08 -0.47 2.16
N LEU A 5 -17.75 -0.54 2.30
CA LEU A 5 -16.80 -0.44 1.20
C LEU A 5 -16.65 -1.82 0.55
N HIS A 6 -17.01 -1.92 -0.73
CA HIS A 6 -16.80 -3.12 -1.52
C HIS A 6 -15.39 -3.14 -2.12
N HIS A 7 -14.92 -2.02 -2.64
CA HIS A 7 -13.59 -1.91 -3.21
C HIS A 7 -13.10 -0.48 -3.23
N VAL A 8 -11.78 -0.34 -3.37
CA VAL A 8 -11.12 0.89 -3.78
C VAL A 8 -10.40 0.62 -5.10
N ASN A 9 -10.27 1.66 -5.92
CA ASN A 9 -9.51 1.58 -7.16
C ASN A 9 -8.22 2.40 -7.04
N ILE A 10 -7.11 1.81 -7.43
CA ILE A 10 -5.79 2.43 -7.47
C ILE A 10 -5.25 2.42 -8.90
N LEU A 11 -4.40 3.40 -9.21
CA LEU A 11 -3.93 3.64 -10.56
C LEU A 11 -2.47 3.26 -10.70
N VAL A 12 -2.14 2.57 -11.78
CA VAL A 12 -0.77 2.26 -12.18
C VAL A 12 -0.50 2.78 -13.60
N PRO A 13 0.77 2.99 -13.98
CA PRO A 13 1.11 3.38 -15.34
C PRO A 13 0.57 2.42 -16.39
N GLU A 14 0.36 2.92 -17.61
CA GLU A 14 -0.13 2.10 -18.72
C GLU A 14 0.89 1.01 -19.07
N GLY A 15 0.40 -0.20 -19.36
CA GLY A 15 1.23 -1.34 -19.75
C GLY A 15 1.95 -2.04 -18.59
N THR A 16 1.66 -1.70 -17.33
CA THR A 16 2.37 -2.27 -16.16
C THR A 16 1.52 -3.20 -15.29
N LEU A 17 0.57 -3.95 -15.86
CA LEU A 17 -0.25 -4.90 -15.09
C LEU A 17 0.58 -6.08 -14.58
N ASP A 18 1.61 -6.50 -15.31
CA ASP A 18 2.59 -7.50 -14.89
C ASP A 18 3.31 -7.08 -13.59
N ARG A 19 3.70 -5.80 -13.49
CA ARG A 19 4.31 -5.23 -12.27
C ARG A 19 3.31 -5.20 -11.12
N ALA A 20 2.03 -4.93 -11.42
CA ALA A 20 0.96 -5.03 -10.43
C ALA A 20 0.74 -6.47 -9.95
N GLU A 21 0.80 -7.48 -10.81
CA GLU A 21 0.73 -8.89 -10.39
C GLU A 21 1.94 -9.25 -9.49
N GLU A 22 3.16 -8.84 -9.85
CA GLU A 22 4.34 -9.08 -9.01
C GLU A 22 4.20 -8.43 -7.62
N PHE A 23 3.73 -7.19 -7.55
CA PHE A 23 3.55 -6.53 -6.27
C PHE A 23 2.34 -7.08 -5.49
N TYR A 24 1.12 -7.01 -6.03
CA TYR A 24 -0.10 -7.35 -5.29
C TYR A 24 -0.29 -8.85 -5.05
N THR A 25 0.08 -9.71 -6.01
CA THR A 25 -0.02 -11.17 -5.81
C THR A 25 1.24 -11.72 -5.15
N ASN A 26 2.43 -11.49 -5.72
CA ASN A 26 3.62 -12.19 -5.22
C ASN A 26 4.17 -11.60 -3.92
N THR A 27 4.09 -10.26 -3.76
CA THR A 27 4.64 -9.60 -2.56
C THR A 27 3.61 -9.54 -1.43
N LEU A 28 2.42 -9.00 -1.71
CA LEU A 28 1.38 -8.88 -0.69
C LEU A 28 0.68 -10.22 -0.41
N GLY A 29 0.62 -11.13 -1.39
CA GLY A 29 -0.06 -12.42 -1.25
C GLY A 29 -1.56 -12.34 -1.57
N LEU A 30 -2.02 -11.32 -2.29
CA LEU A 30 -3.44 -11.16 -2.59
C LEU A 30 -3.87 -12.08 -3.75
N PRO A 31 -4.92 -12.89 -3.58
CA PRO A 31 -5.47 -13.70 -4.66
C PRO A 31 -6.04 -12.83 -5.77
N SER A 32 -5.62 -13.09 -7.02
CA SER A 32 -6.23 -12.47 -8.20
C SER A 32 -7.65 -13.01 -8.41
N ALA A 33 -8.57 -12.11 -8.76
CA ALA A 33 -9.96 -12.40 -9.05
C ALA A 33 -10.24 -12.22 -10.55
N PRO A 34 -11.19 -12.99 -11.11
CA PRO A 34 -11.55 -12.84 -12.52
C PRO A 34 -12.18 -11.47 -12.78
N VAL A 35 -11.70 -10.81 -13.82
CA VAL A 35 -12.28 -9.56 -14.35
C VAL A 35 -13.34 -9.87 -15.42
N PRO A 36 -14.28 -8.95 -15.70
CA PRO A 36 -15.20 -9.08 -16.82
C PRO A 36 -14.46 -9.38 -18.13
N HIS A 37 -15.03 -10.22 -18.98
CA HIS A 37 -14.36 -10.73 -20.18
C HIS A 37 -13.79 -9.62 -21.08
N LEU A 38 -14.53 -8.52 -21.24
CA LEU A 38 -14.14 -7.37 -22.07
C LEU A 38 -13.07 -6.46 -21.44
N GLN A 39 -12.74 -6.66 -20.16
CA GLN A 39 -11.78 -5.84 -19.41
C GLN A 39 -10.44 -6.54 -19.17
N LYS A 40 -10.28 -7.77 -19.67
CA LYS A 40 -9.01 -8.50 -19.57
C LYS A 40 -7.86 -7.69 -20.18
N GLY A 41 -6.74 -7.63 -19.45
CA GLY A 41 -5.55 -6.89 -19.88
C GLY A 41 -5.65 -5.37 -19.72
N THR A 42 -6.77 -4.84 -19.19
CA THR A 42 -6.93 -3.39 -18.93
C THR A 42 -6.98 -3.05 -17.44
N LEU A 43 -7.22 -4.05 -16.59
CA LEU A 43 -7.29 -3.92 -15.14
C LEU A 43 -7.10 -5.29 -14.46
N LEU A 44 -6.84 -5.26 -13.16
CA LEU A 44 -6.74 -6.42 -12.28
C LEU A 44 -7.60 -6.22 -11.03
N TRP A 45 -8.18 -7.30 -10.53
CA TRP A 45 -8.91 -7.33 -9.27
C TRP A 45 -8.20 -8.26 -8.30
N PHE A 46 -8.00 -7.83 -7.06
CA PHE A 46 -7.41 -8.66 -6.01
C PHE A 46 -8.35 -8.73 -4.81
N ASN A 47 -8.56 -9.94 -4.29
CA ASN A 47 -9.42 -10.17 -3.14
C ASN A 47 -8.68 -9.83 -1.84
N LEU A 48 -9.31 -9.02 -0.98
CA LEU A 48 -8.85 -8.74 0.38
C LEU A 48 -9.45 -9.74 1.38
N THR A 49 -10.64 -10.25 1.09
CA THR A 49 -11.30 -11.29 1.89
C THR A 49 -11.40 -12.60 1.12
N PRO A 50 -11.42 -13.76 1.81
CA PRO A 50 -11.51 -15.07 1.13
C PRO A 50 -12.75 -15.25 0.24
N ASP A 51 -13.86 -14.58 0.58
CA ASP A 51 -15.13 -14.63 -0.14
C ASP A 51 -15.23 -13.59 -1.28
N GLY A 52 -14.22 -12.73 -1.44
CA GLY A 52 -14.21 -11.66 -2.44
C GLY A 52 -15.18 -10.51 -2.18
N SER A 53 -15.77 -10.42 -0.98
CA SER A 53 -16.66 -9.32 -0.60
C SER A 53 -15.95 -7.97 -0.48
N GLN A 54 -14.63 -7.97 -0.25
CA GLN A 54 -13.79 -6.78 -0.33
C GLN A 54 -12.62 -6.98 -1.28
N GLN A 55 -12.35 -5.97 -2.10
CA GLN A 55 -11.34 -6.03 -3.16
C GLN A 55 -10.51 -4.75 -3.27
N ILE A 56 -9.35 -4.86 -3.88
CA ILE A 56 -8.61 -3.73 -4.45
C ILE A 56 -8.56 -3.91 -5.97
N HIS A 57 -8.94 -2.88 -6.69
CA HIS A 57 -8.89 -2.85 -8.15
C HIS A 57 -7.67 -2.04 -8.58
N VAL A 58 -6.94 -2.55 -9.57
CA VAL A 58 -5.82 -1.86 -10.21
C VAL A 58 -6.22 -1.56 -11.64
N ALA A 59 -6.21 -0.30 -12.02
CA ALA A 59 -6.49 0.17 -13.37
C ALA A 59 -5.37 1.09 -13.87
N PHE A 60 -5.30 1.27 -15.19
CA PHE A 60 -4.38 2.25 -15.75
C PHE A 60 -4.80 3.68 -15.44
N GLY A 61 -3.83 4.55 -15.17
CA GLY A 61 -4.06 5.98 -15.03
C GLY A 61 -2.81 6.75 -14.59
N SER A 62 -2.88 8.07 -14.63
CA SER A 62 -1.81 8.93 -14.14
C SER A 62 -1.88 9.08 -12.63
N ASN A 63 -0.79 8.77 -11.94
CA ASN A 63 -0.58 9.17 -10.55
C ASN A 63 0.37 10.38 -10.52
N SER A 64 -0.17 11.59 -10.66
CA SER A 64 0.63 12.82 -10.79
C SER A 64 1.33 13.25 -9.51
N ASP A 65 0.88 12.76 -8.35
CA ASP A 65 1.49 13.01 -7.04
C ASP A 65 1.91 11.69 -6.40
N LEU A 66 3.17 11.31 -6.63
CA LEU A 66 3.78 10.09 -6.07
C LEU A 66 4.00 10.17 -4.55
N HIS A 67 3.82 11.35 -3.95
CA HIS A 67 3.98 11.59 -2.51
C HIS A 67 2.65 11.86 -1.81
N SER A 68 1.51 11.63 -2.48
CA SER A 68 0.19 11.85 -1.90
C SER A 68 0.00 11.11 -0.57
N ASP A 69 -0.68 11.75 0.37
CA ASP A 69 -1.07 11.16 1.66
C ASP A 69 -2.31 10.27 1.57
N ARG A 70 -3.03 10.30 0.43
CA ARG A 70 -4.16 9.40 0.18
C ARG A 70 -3.70 7.95 0.16
N HIS A 71 -4.38 7.10 0.92
CA HIS A 71 -4.04 5.68 1.00
C HIS A 71 -5.27 4.79 1.16
N ALA A 72 -5.13 3.55 0.73
CA ALA A 72 -5.97 2.46 1.21
C ALA A 72 -5.34 1.89 2.48
N CYS A 73 -6.14 1.73 3.53
CA CYS A 73 -5.72 1.07 4.77
C CYS A 73 -6.26 -0.36 4.79
N LEU A 74 -5.34 -1.33 4.80
CA LEU A 74 -5.63 -2.74 4.69
C LEU A 74 -5.51 -3.40 6.06
N LYS A 75 -6.59 -4.08 6.48
CA LYS A 75 -6.61 -4.82 7.74
C LYS A 75 -5.84 -6.13 7.63
N VAL A 76 -5.00 -6.42 8.61
CA VAL A 76 -4.17 -7.62 8.71
C VAL A 76 -4.57 -8.42 9.95
N ALA A 77 -4.68 -9.74 9.80
CA ALA A 77 -5.34 -10.59 10.79
C ALA A 77 -4.66 -10.66 12.17
N SER A 78 -3.35 -10.40 12.25
CA SER A 78 -2.61 -10.45 13.51
C SER A 78 -1.27 -9.73 13.41
N LEU A 79 -0.65 -9.47 14.56
CA LEU A 79 0.66 -8.84 14.64
C LEU A 79 1.74 -9.64 13.90
N ASP A 80 1.78 -10.96 14.08
CA ASP A 80 2.74 -11.82 13.38
C ASP A 80 2.59 -11.74 11.87
N LYS A 81 1.35 -11.66 11.37
CA LYS A 81 1.08 -11.51 9.94
C LYS A 81 1.44 -10.12 9.44
N LEU A 82 1.24 -9.09 10.25
CA LEU A 82 1.63 -7.72 9.94
C LEU A 82 3.15 -7.60 9.80
N LEU A 83 3.91 -8.12 10.77
CA LEU A 83 5.38 -8.12 10.74
C LEU A 83 5.93 -8.96 9.59
N ALA A 84 5.35 -10.14 9.34
CA ALA A 84 5.75 -10.97 8.20
C ALA A 84 5.47 -10.28 6.86
N LEU A 85 4.36 -9.55 6.73
CA LEU A 85 4.04 -8.77 5.53
C LEU A 85 5.00 -7.59 5.37
N GLN A 86 5.29 -6.86 6.45
CA GLN A 86 6.27 -5.77 6.44
C GLN A 86 7.64 -6.26 5.96
N GLN A 87 8.11 -7.40 6.50
CA GLN A 87 9.39 -8.01 6.11
C GLN A 87 9.42 -8.35 4.62
N ARG A 88 8.36 -8.99 4.07
CA ARG A 88 8.30 -9.31 2.64
C ARG A 88 8.33 -8.08 1.74
N ILE A 89 7.58 -7.03 2.10
CA ILE A 89 7.55 -5.78 1.32
C ILE A 89 8.93 -5.10 1.37
N TRP A 90 9.56 -5.07 2.56
CA TRP A 90 10.89 -4.52 2.74
C TRP A 90 11.97 -5.29 1.94
N GLU A 91 11.90 -6.62 1.93
CA GLU A 91 12.80 -7.46 1.11
C GLU A 91 12.62 -7.22 -0.38
N HIS A 92 11.38 -7.07 -0.87
CA HIS A 92 11.14 -6.71 -2.26
C HIS A 92 11.68 -5.31 -2.58
N HIS A 93 11.48 -4.34 -1.69
CA HIS A 93 12.05 -3.00 -1.84
C HIS A 93 13.58 -3.03 -1.96
N GLN A 94 14.27 -3.78 -1.07
CA GLN A 94 15.73 -3.91 -1.13
C GLN A 94 16.23 -4.69 -2.34
N ARG A 95 15.49 -5.72 -2.78
CA ARG A 95 15.80 -6.49 -3.99
C ARG A 95 15.74 -5.61 -5.25
N GLY A 96 14.86 -4.61 -5.25
CA GLY A 96 14.64 -3.74 -6.42
C GLY A 96 13.96 -4.48 -7.57
N GLY A 97 13.95 -3.84 -8.75
CA GLY A 97 13.23 -4.28 -9.93
C GLY A 97 12.08 -3.33 -10.29
N ASP A 98 11.50 -3.54 -11.47
CA ASP A 98 10.48 -2.64 -12.02
C ASP A 98 9.17 -2.61 -11.20
N ALA A 99 8.87 -3.70 -10.48
CA ALA A 99 7.72 -3.82 -9.60
C ALA A 99 8.03 -3.53 -8.13
N ALA A 100 9.27 -3.14 -7.82
CA ALA A 100 9.68 -2.90 -6.44
C ALA A 100 8.90 -1.72 -5.84
N PRO A 101 8.51 -1.82 -4.56
CA PRO A 101 7.94 -0.70 -3.82
C PRO A 101 8.85 0.53 -3.92
N LEU A 102 8.30 1.72 -4.17
CA LEU A 102 9.10 2.94 -4.11
C LEU A 102 9.50 3.31 -2.67
N HIS A 103 8.72 2.85 -1.69
CA HIS A 103 8.97 3.06 -0.27
C HIS A 103 8.43 1.89 0.55
N ALA A 104 9.13 1.50 1.61
CA ALA A 104 8.66 0.52 2.56
C ALA A 104 9.22 0.86 3.95
N ASP A 105 8.34 0.93 4.97
CA ASP A 105 8.79 1.09 6.34
C ASP A 105 9.63 -0.13 6.77
N LYS A 106 10.86 0.11 7.23
CA LYS A 106 11.78 -0.96 7.62
C LYS A 106 11.32 -1.68 8.91
N PRO A 107 11.31 -3.03 8.94
CA PRO A 107 11.03 -3.79 10.15
C PRO A 107 11.96 -3.42 11.31
N GLY A 108 11.41 -3.26 12.51
CA GLY A 108 12.19 -2.88 13.70
C GLY A 108 12.46 -1.39 13.82
N GLU A 109 12.23 -0.61 12.76
CA GLU A 109 12.37 0.84 12.76
C GLU A 109 11.02 1.54 12.88
N GLN A 110 11.09 2.86 13.01
CA GLN A 110 9.93 3.69 13.17
C GLN A 110 9.06 3.72 11.90
N ASN A 111 7.73 3.66 12.05
CA ASN A 111 6.83 3.79 10.89
C ASN A 111 6.73 5.25 10.40
N SER A 112 6.37 5.43 9.13
CA SER A 112 6.19 6.74 8.48
C SER A 112 4.78 7.35 8.68
N GLY A 113 4.00 6.80 9.64
CA GLY A 113 2.69 7.30 10.04
C GLY A 113 2.80 8.51 10.97
N MET A 114 3.04 9.68 10.40
CA MET A 114 3.20 10.95 11.12
C MET A 114 2.11 11.15 12.20
N LEU A 115 2.52 11.36 13.46
CA LEU A 115 1.68 12.04 14.45
C LEU A 115 1.82 13.55 14.21
N PHE A 116 0.85 14.17 13.55
CA PHE A 116 0.81 15.62 13.44
C PHE A 116 0.47 16.20 14.82
N PHE A 117 1.47 16.64 15.58
CA PHE A 117 1.26 17.55 16.71
C PHE A 117 1.26 18.99 16.15
N PRO A 118 0.12 19.70 16.04
CA PRO A 118 0.06 20.96 15.31
C PRO A 118 0.73 22.17 16.01
N LEU A 119 1.58 22.00 17.03
CA LEU A 119 1.84 23.09 17.98
C LEU A 119 3.28 23.39 18.39
N LEU A 120 4.34 22.82 17.80
CA LEU A 120 5.68 23.08 18.36
C LEU A 120 6.81 23.58 17.47
N PHE A 121 6.65 23.88 16.16
CA PHE A 121 7.77 24.48 15.41
C PHE A 121 7.37 25.53 14.36
N PRO A 122 8.06 26.70 14.31
CA PRO A 122 7.81 27.74 13.32
C PRO A 122 8.39 27.39 11.93
N ALA A 123 7.79 28.00 10.92
CA ALA A 123 7.71 27.60 9.51
C ALA A 123 9.00 27.52 8.65
N ASN A 124 10.20 27.58 9.24
CA ASN A 124 11.42 27.74 8.45
C ASN A 124 12.49 26.70 8.81
N ARG A 125 12.39 25.49 8.22
CA ARG A 125 13.55 24.63 7.89
C ARG A 125 13.12 23.55 6.92
N GLU A 126 14.03 23.20 6.02
CA GLU A 126 13.91 22.09 5.06
C GLU A 126 13.30 20.85 5.73
N SER A 127 12.35 20.24 5.02
CA SER A 127 11.51 19.14 5.48
C SER A 127 12.32 17.87 5.79
N LEU A 128 12.99 17.87 6.94
CA LEU A 128 13.44 16.66 7.60
C LEU A 128 12.21 15.97 8.17
N ILE A 129 11.64 15.06 7.36
CA ILE A 129 10.62 14.12 7.80
C ILE A 129 11.30 13.14 8.75
N VAL A 130 11.30 13.47 10.04
CA VAL A 130 11.63 12.55 11.11
C VAL A 130 10.34 12.36 11.88
N GLY A 131 9.59 11.28 11.59
CA GLY A 131 8.43 10.92 12.40
C GLY A 131 8.87 10.67 13.85
N ALA A 132 7.94 10.63 14.79
CA ALA A 132 8.19 10.12 16.14
C ALA A 132 7.77 8.65 16.27
N GLN A 133 8.45 7.86 17.11
CA GLN A 133 8.06 6.49 17.48
C GLN A 133 6.71 6.53 18.20
N GLY A 134 5.62 6.50 17.43
CA GLY A 134 4.26 6.59 17.96
C GLY A 134 3.89 5.37 18.81
N ILE A 135 2.95 5.56 19.73
CA ILE A 135 2.35 4.53 20.60
C ILE A 135 1.75 3.36 19.79
N GLU A 136 1.49 3.57 18.50
CA GLU A 136 0.92 2.61 17.55
C GLU A 136 1.99 1.71 16.89
N TYR A 137 3.22 1.70 17.38
CA TYR A 137 4.18 0.66 17.05
C TYR A 137 3.95 -0.55 17.97
N PRO A 138 3.80 -1.79 17.46
CA PRO A 138 3.94 -2.27 16.09
C PRO A 138 2.59 -2.54 15.39
N SER A 139 1.52 -1.78 15.66
CA SER A 139 0.17 -2.10 15.16
C SER A 139 -0.11 -1.64 13.73
N ARG A 140 0.80 -0.87 13.10
CA ARG A 140 0.70 -0.46 11.69
C ARG A 140 2.04 -0.14 11.02
N PHE A 141 2.07 -0.17 9.68
CA PHE A 141 3.16 0.35 8.87
C PHE A 141 2.67 0.82 7.49
N PHE A 142 3.52 1.55 6.75
CA PHE A 142 3.22 2.04 5.40
C PHE A 142 4.20 1.52 4.35
N ALA A 143 3.72 1.44 3.12
CA ALA A 143 4.52 1.25 1.92
C ALA A 143 3.95 2.07 0.76
N ARG A 144 4.76 2.30 -0.26
CA ARG A 144 4.30 2.78 -1.57
C ARG A 144 4.58 1.69 -2.60
N ASP A 145 3.58 1.35 -3.39
CA ASP A 145 3.79 0.45 -4.52
C ASP A 145 4.74 1.07 -5.56
N PHE A 146 5.04 0.34 -6.63
CA PHE A 146 5.90 0.79 -7.72
C PHE A 146 5.36 2.03 -8.47
N ALA A 147 4.06 2.34 -8.32
CA ALA A 147 3.37 3.47 -8.93
C ALA A 147 3.18 4.65 -7.95
N GLY A 148 3.75 4.59 -6.75
CA GLY A 148 3.66 5.64 -5.73
C GLY A 148 2.36 5.68 -4.93
N ASN A 149 1.45 4.71 -5.11
CA ASN A 149 0.23 4.61 -4.30
C ASN A 149 0.62 4.26 -2.86
N ARG A 150 0.24 5.13 -1.91
CA ARG A 150 0.45 4.87 -0.48
C ARG A 150 -0.54 3.79 -0.01
N LEU A 151 -0.01 2.78 0.68
CA LEU A 151 -0.77 1.74 1.34
C LEU A 151 -0.42 1.75 2.83
N GLU A 152 -1.44 1.65 3.67
CA GLU A 152 -1.31 1.43 5.11
C GLU A 152 -1.74 0.01 5.43
N PHE A 153 -1.06 -0.63 6.38
CA PHE A 153 -1.42 -1.94 6.90
C PHE A 153 -1.57 -1.84 8.41
N THR A 154 -2.69 -2.32 8.95
CA THR A 154 -3.03 -2.23 10.38
C THR A 154 -3.71 -3.50 10.90
N LEU A 155 -3.69 -3.72 12.21
CA LEU A 155 -4.49 -4.76 12.90
C LEU A 155 -6.00 -4.51 12.85
#